data_AF-A0A951JJK9-F1
#
_entry.id   AF-A0A951JJK9-F1
#
_cell.length_a   1.000
_cell.length_b   1.000
_cell.length_c   1.000
_cell.angle_alpha   90.00
_cell.angle_beta   90.00
_cell.angle_gamma   90.00
#
_symmetry.space_group_name_H-M   'P 1'
#
loop_
_entity.id
_entity.type
_entity.pdbx_description
1 polymer ?
#
loop_
_entity_poly.entity_id
_entity_poly.type
_entity_poly.pdbx_seq_one_letter_code
_entity_poly.pdbx_strand_id
1 'polypeptide(L)'
;MLDELDEINDDGLDLRTQALRGAGLALAAGADDELVVATLLHDIGRARYLARGAPGVPHEQVGQRFVEARFGDRAGWLVAQHEVAGRYLAAVHDDHPASLPRVARTALRRHGGPLHDREAMA
;
A
#
# COMPACT_ATOMS: atom_id res chain seq x y z
N MET A 1 3.51 -4.88 16.73
CA MET A 1 4.09 -4.37 15.45
C MET A 1 2.97 -3.95 14.50
N LEU A 2 2.01 -4.84 14.19
CA LEU A 2 0.77 -4.44 13.53
C LEU A 2 -0.08 -3.51 14.41
N ASP A 3 0.07 -3.60 15.74
CA ASP A 3 -0.59 -2.70 16.70
C ASP A 3 -0.12 -1.23 16.56
N GLU A 4 1.02 -0.96 15.90
CA GLU A 4 1.42 0.43 15.59
C GLU A 4 0.62 1.03 14.43
N LEU A 5 -0.08 0.21 13.64
CA LEU A 5 -1.01 0.68 12.62
C LEU A 5 -2.34 1.12 13.22
N ASP A 6 -2.67 0.71 14.46
CA ASP A 6 -3.88 1.15 15.18
C ASP A 6 -3.88 2.68 15.42
N GLU A 7 -2.70 3.32 15.40
CA GLU A 7 -2.52 4.76 15.66
C GLU A 7 -2.40 5.62 14.40
N ILE A 8 -2.32 5.01 13.20
CA ILE A 8 -2.16 5.74 11.94
C ILE A 8 -3.53 5.98 11.33
N ASN A 9 -4.14 7.09 11.70
CA ASN A 9 -5.33 7.61 11.01
C ASN A 9 -4.88 8.45 9.80
N ASP A 10 -4.83 7.84 8.62
CA ASP A 10 -4.84 8.62 7.38
C ASP A 10 -6.29 9.03 7.09
N ASP A 11 -6.67 10.25 7.46
CA ASP A 11 -8.01 10.81 7.24
C ASP A 11 -9.17 9.95 7.81
N GLY A 12 -8.91 9.18 8.88
CA GLY A 12 -9.90 8.33 9.58
C GLY A 12 -9.99 6.88 9.09
N LEU A 13 -9.01 6.42 8.27
CA LEU A 13 -8.86 5.00 7.93
C LEU A 13 -8.04 4.28 9.00
N ASP A 14 -8.62 3.20 9.53
CA ASP A 14 -7.89 2.18 10.30
C ASP A 14 -7.07 1.31 9.32
N LEU A 15 -5.77 1.62 9.21
CA LEU A 15 -4.86 0.91 8.31
C LEU A 15 -4.69 -0.56 8.66
N ARG A 16 -4.80 -0.93 9.94
CA ARG A 16 -4.73 -2.34 10.35
C ARG A 16 -5.94 -3.09 9.85
N THR A 17 -7.14 -2.55 10.04
CA THR A 17 -8.37 -3.16 9.52
C THR A 17 -8.33 -3.27 7.99
N GLN A 18 -7.84 -2.24 7.30
CA GLN A 18 -7.66 -2.27 5.84
C GLN A 18 -6.70 -3.40 5.42
N ALA A 19 -5.53 -3.50 6.06
CA ALA A 19 -4.53 -4.52 5.78
C ALA A 19 -5.06 -5.94 6.03
N LEU A 20 -5.71 -6.17 7.17
CA LEU A 20 -6.31 -7.46 7.53
C LEU A 20 -7.42 -7.85 6.55
N ARG A 21 -8.30 -6.91 6.18
CA ARG A 21 -9.35 -7.16 5.20
C ARG A 21 -8.78 -7.48 3.83
N GLY A 22 -7.78 -6.73 3.38
CA GLY A 22 -7.09 -6.97 2.10
C GLY A 22 -6.46 -8.36 2.05
N ALA A 23 -5.70 -8.74 3.09
CA ALA A 23 -5.08 -10.06 3.19
C ALA A 23 -6.12 -11.19 3.21
N GLY A 24 -7.24 -10.99 3.92
CA GLY A 24 -8.36 -11.95 3.93
C GLY A 24 -8.99 -12.14 2.54
N LEU A 25 -9.13 -11.05 1.77
CA LEU A 25 -9.61 -11.12 0.38
C LEU A 25 -8.61 -11.84 -0.54
N ALA A 26 -7.31 -11.56 -0.39
CA ALA A 26 -6.25 -12.24 -1.16
C ALA A 26 -6.26 -13.76 -0.90
N LEU A 27 -6.36 -14.16 0.37
CA LEU A 27 -6.51 -15.57 0.76
C LEU A 27 -7.75 -16.21 0.15
N ALA A 28 -8.91 -15.54 0.24
CA ALA A 28 -10.15 -16.03 -0.34
C ALA A 28 -10.10 -16.17 -1.87
N ALA A 29 -9.27 -15.37 -2.54
CA ALA A 29 -9.03 -15.44 -3.97
C ALA A 29 -8.00 -16.52 -4.39
N GLY A 30 -7.41 -17.25 -3.42
CA GLY A 30 -6.38 -18.25 -3.70
C GLY A 30 -5.04 -17.65 -4.12
N ALA A 31 -4.75 -16.42 -3.69
CA ALA A 31 -3.45 -15.80 -3.89
C ALA A 31 -2.32 -16.60 -3.25
N ASP A 32 -1.11 -16.50 -3.81
CA ASP A 32 0.09 -17.07 -3.21
C ASP A 32 0.49 -16.34 -1.92
N ASP A 33 1.31 -17.02 -1.10
CA ASP A 33 1.71 -16.55 0.23
C ASP A 33 2.41 -15.18 0.19
N GLU A 34 3.26 -14.93 -0.81
CA GLU A 34 3.97 -13.65 -0.93
C GLU A 34 3.02 -12.49 -1.25
N LEU A 35 1.99 -12.71 -2.09
CA LEU A 35 0.97 -11.70 -2.37
C LEU A 35 0.10 -11.45 -1.13
N VAL A 36 -0.25 -12.48 -0.36
CA VAL A 36 -0.98 -12.33 0.90
C VAL A 36 -0.16 -11.52 1.90
N VAL A 37 1.11 -11.85 2.07
CA VAL A 37 2.04 -11.14 2.97
C VAL A 37 2.24 -9.69 2.52
N ALA A 38 2.48 -9.45 1.22
CA ALA A 38 2.62 -8.10 0.69
C ALA A 38 1.34 -7.27 0.91
N THR A 39 0.17 -7.88 0.72
CA THR A 39 -1.13 -7.21 0.98
C THR A 39 -1.31 -6.90 2.45
N LEU A 40 -0.89 -7.78 3.36
CA LEU A 40 -0.96 -7.53 4.80
C LEU A 40 0.02 -6.42 5.24
N LEU A 41 1.15 -6.27 4.56
CA LEU A 41 2.25 -5.40 5.00
C LEU A 41 2.47 -4.17 4.12
N HIS A 42 1.62 -3.88 3.14
CA HIS A 42 1.85 -2.80 2.16
C HIS A 42 2.10 -1.42 2.82
N ASP A 43 1.39 -1.13 3.92
CA ASP A 43 1.55 0.12 4.68
C ASP A 43 2.50 0.01 5.89
N ILE A 44 3.22 -1.11 6.08
CA ILE A 44 4.07 -1.32 7.27
C ILE A 44 5.14 -0.24 7.42
N GLY A 45 5.63 0.34 6.33
CA GLY A 45 6.60 1.42 6.37
C GLY A 45 6.10 2.70 7.03
N ARG A 46 4.79 2.85 7.24
CA ARG A 46 4.19 3.96 8.00
C ARG A 46 4.33 3.76 9.52
N ALA A 47 4.60 2.53 9.99
CA ALA A 47 4.78 2.23 11.41
C ALA A 47 5.82 3.17 12.03
N ARG A 48 5.50 3.76 13.18
CA ARG A 48 6.27 4.86 13.78
C ARG A 48 7.72 4.51 14.00
N TYR A 49 8.01 3.28 14.44
CA TYR A 49 9.39 2.83 14.62
C TYR A 49 10.18 2.80 13.30
N LEU A 50 9.58 2.30 12.22
CA LEU A 50 10.22 2.20 10.91
C LEU A 50 10.38 3.57 10.24
N ALA A 51 9.33 4.39 10.27
CA ALA A 51 9.35 5.75 9.71
C ALA A 51 10.40 6.64 10.39
N ARG A 52 10.59 6.51 11.71
CA ARG A 52 11.65 7.23 12.46
C ARG A 52 13.05 6.79 12.08
N GLY A 53 13.24 5.54 11.69
CA GLY A 53 14.53 5.01 11.24
C GLY A 53 14.91 5.46 9.83
N ALA A 54 13.97 6.00 9.06
CA ALA A 54 14.17 6.40 7.66
C ALA A 54 13.46 7.75 7.36
N PRO A 55 13.84 8.85 8.04
CA PRO A 55 13.16 10.13 7.87
C PRO A 55 13.28 10.64 6.42
N GLY A 56 12.15 11.04 5.84
CA GLY A 56 12.08 11.53 4.46
C GLY A 56 12.06 10.45 3.38
N VAL A 57 12.11 9.17 3.76
CA VAL A 57 11.95 8.05 2.82
C VAL A 57 10.45 7.71 2.70
N PRO A 58 9.92 7.53 1.47
CA PRO A 58 8.54 7.11 1.26
C PRO A 58 8.21 5.77 1.93
N HIS A 59 6.97 5.60 2.42
CA HIS A 59 6.60 4.43 3.25
C HIS A 59 6.65 3.13 2.46
N GLU A 60 6.34 3.15 1.17
CA GLU A 60 6.43 2.00 0.28
C GLU A 60 7.88 1.49 0.14
N GLN A 61 8.86 2.40 0.17
CA GLN A 61 10.29 2.03 0.13
C GLN A 61 10.84 1.58 1.49
N VAL A 62 10.31 2.13 2.59
CA VAL A 62 10.62 1.64 3.94
C VAL A 62 10.03 0.24 4.12
N GLY A 63 8.77 0.06 3.70
CA GLY A 63 8.05 -1.21 3.71
C GLY A 63 8.74 -2.27 2.87
N GLN A 64 9.16 -1.92 1.64
CA GLN A 64 9.95 -2.81 0.77
C GLN A 64 11.15 -3.38 1.52
N ARG A 65 12.07 -2.52 2.00
CA ARG A 65 13.28 -2.97 2.71
C ARG A 65 12.97 -3.85 3.91
N PHE A 66 11.90 -3.51 4.65
CA PHE A 66 11.48 -4.29 5.81
C PHE A 66 11.01 -5.70 5.43
N VAL A 67 10.23 -5.81 4.35
CA VAL A 67 9.62 -7.05 3.88
C VAL A 67 10.61 -7.91 3.09
N GLU A 68 11.45 -7.34 2.22
CA GLU A 68 12.51 -8.07 1.49
C GLU A 68 13.40 -8.87 2.45
N ALA A 69 13.83 -8.21 3.53
CA ALA A 69 14.71 -8.80 4.54
C ALA A 69 14.09 -10.00 5.30
N ARG A 70 12.78 -10.25 5.18
CA ARG A 70 12.04 -11.25 5.98
C ARG A 70 11.28 -12.27 5.13
N PHE A 71 10.78 -11.85 3.98
CA PHE A 71 9.84 -12.61 3.16
C PHE A 71 10.29 -12.75 1.70
N GLY A 72 11.43 -12.15 1.33
CA GLY A 72 12.03 -12.27 -0.01
C GLY A 72 11.72 -11.10 -0.93
N ASP A 73 12.49 -11.05 -2.02
CA ASP A 73 12.54 -9.91 -2.95
C ASP A 73 11.17 -9.63 -3.60
N ARG A 74 10.42 -10.67 -3.97
CA ARG A 74 9.12 -10.49 -4.62
C ARG A 74 8.08 -9.90 -3.67
N ALA A 75 7.96 -10.39 -2.45
CA ALA A 75 7.06 -9.82 -1.45
C ALA A 75 7.37 -8.34 -1.17
N GLY A 76 8.66 -8.00 -1.06
CA GLY A 76 9.08 -6.62 -0.86
C GLY A 76 8.84 -5.72 -2.07
N TRP A 77 9.11 -6.21 -3.28
CA TRP A 77 8.79 -5.50 -4.52
C TRP A 77 7.30 -5.18 -4.62
N LEU A 78 6.42 -6.15 -4.31
CA LEU A 78 4.96 -5.95 -4.29
C LEU A 78 4.55 -4.84 -3.31
N VAL A 79 5.18 -4.78 -2.14
CA VAL A 79 4.97 -3.68 -1.18
C VAL A 79 5.38 -2.34 -1.77
N ALA A 80 6.51 -2.24 -2.47
CA ALA A 80 6.89 -0.98 -3.13
C ALA A 80 5.87 -0.53 -4.21
N GLN A 81 5.19 -1.46 -4.86
CA GLN A 81 4.31 -1.13 -6.00
C GLN A 81 2.91 -0.67 -5.60
N HIS A 82 2.49 -0.77 -4.34
CA HIS A 82 1.07 -0.60 -3.99
C HIS A 82 0.51 0.79 -4.33
N GLU A 83 1.29 1.86 -4.13
CA GLU A 83 0.89 3.23 -4.50
C GLU A 83 0.74 3.39 -6.02
N VAL A 84 1.73 2.92 -6.80
CA VAL A 84 1.71 3.00 -8.27
C VAL A 84 0.58 2.16 -8.85
N ALA A 85 0.34 0.97 -8.30
CA ALA A 85 -0.78 0.12 -8.70
C ALA A 85 -2.13 0.81 -8.47
N GLY A 86 -2.32 1.48 -7.33
CA GLY A 86 -3.51 2.29 -7.05
C GLY A 86 -3.71 3.42 -8.07
N ARG A 87 -2.63 4.12 -8.40
CA ARG A 87 -2.64 5.20 -9.42
C ARG A 87 -2.94 4.65 -10.83
N TYR A 88 -2.38 3.51 -11.20
CA TYR A 88 -2.64 2.86 -12.48
C TYR A 88 -4.11 2.43 -12.60
N LEU A 89 -4.66 1.76 -11.59
CA LEU A 89 -6.07 1.36 -11.57
C LEU A 89 -7.00 2.56 -11.71
N ALA A 90 -6.66 3.69 -11.08
CA ALA A 90 -7.40 4.94 -11.22
C ALA A 90 -7.31 5.56 -12.63
N ALA A 91 -6.30 5.21 -13.43
CA ALA A 91 -6.13 5.67 -14.80
C ALA A 91 -6.84 4.80 -15.83
N VAL A 92 -6.86 3.47 -15.63
CA VAL A 92 -7.41 2.53 -16.63
C VAL A 92 -8.87 2.15 -16.38
N HIS A 93 -9.43 2.52 -15.23
CA HIS A 93 -10.84 2.29 -14.90
C HIS A 93 -11.54 3.62 -14.62
N ASP A 94 -12.26 4.13 -15.60
CA ASP A 94 -12.94 5.45 -15.58
C ASP A 94 -13.85 5.64 -14.35
N ASP A 95 -14.51 4.57 -13.88
CA ASP A 95 -15.39 4.61 -12.71
C ASP A 95 -14.66 4.39 -11.37
N HIS A 96 -13.41 3.93 -11.40
CA HIS A 96 -12.68 3.55 -10.19
C HIS A 96 -12.49 4.74 -9.23
N PRO A 97 -12.04 5.94 -9.68
CA PRO A 97 -11.90 7.08 -8.77
C PRO A 97 -13.22 7.52 -8.14
N ALA A 98 -14.34 7.46 -8.87
CA ALA A 98 -15.65 7.85 -8.37
C ALA A 98 -16.20 6.83 -7.36
N SER A 99 -15.91 5.54 -7.56
CA SER A 99 -16.31 4.45 -6.68
C SER A 99 -15.56 4.39 -5.34
N LEU A 100 -14.38 5.01 -5.25
CA LEU A 100 -13.59 5.06 -4.03
C LEU A 100 -14.26 5.87 -2.92
N PRO A 101 -14.19 5.44 -1.64
CA PRO A 101 -14.55 6.28 -0.50
C PRO A 101 -13.83 7.64 -0.52
N ARG A 102 -14.43 8.68 0.06
CA ARG A 102 -13.88 10.05 0.07
C ARG A 102 -12.40 10.08 0.49
N VAL A 103 -12.06 9.30 1.50
CA VAL A 103 -10.70 9.20 2.04
C VAL A 103 -9.71 8.63 1.03
N ALA A 104 -10.06 7.52 0.36
CA ALA A 104 -9.21 6.94 -0.68
C ALA A 104 -9.04 7.88 -1.88
N ARG A 105 -10.07 8.67 -2.24
CA ARG A 105 -9.91 9.73 -3.26
C ARG A 105 -8.95 10.83 -2.82
N THR A 106 -8.94 11.19 -1.53
CA THR A 106 -8.02 12.21 -1.00
C THR A 106 -6.59 11.69 -0.98
N ALA A 107 -6.37 10.46 -0.53
CA ALA A 107 -5.09 9.78 -0.61
C ALA A 107 -4.58 9.74 -2.06
N LEU A 108 -5.39 9.26 -3.01
CA LEU A 108 -5.01 9.21 -4.43
C LEU A 108 -4.54 10.57 -4.97
N ARG A 109 -5.24 11.67 -4.62
CA ARG A 109 -4.81 13.03 -5.03
C ARG A 109 -3.47 13.44 -4.39
N ARG A 110 -3.24 13.09 -3.12
CA ARG A 110 -1.96 13.36 -2.43
C ARG A 110 -0.80 12.60 -3.09
N HIS A 111 -1.06 11.41 -3.62
CA HIS A 111 -0.07 10.57 -4.28
C HIS A 111 0.09 10.87 -5.79
N GLY A 112 -0.44 12.00 -6.29
CA GLY A 112 -0.24 12.45 -7.67
C GLY A 112 -1.38 12.11 -8.63
N GLY A 113 -2.49 11.56 -8.13
CA GLY A 113 -3.66 11.22 -8.95
C GLY A 113 -3.44 9.99 -9.83
N PRO A 114 -4.36 9.73 -10.80
CA PRO A 114 -4.18 8.69 -11.80
C PRO A 114 -2.79 8.72 -12.45
N LEU A 115 -2.25 7.54 -12.73
CA LEU A 115 -0.96 7.42 -13.41
C LEU A 115 -1.08 7.94 -14.85
N HIS A 116 -0.20 8.84 -15.27
CA HIS A 116 -0.20 9.35 -16.65
C HIS A 116 0.75 8.52 -17.53
N ASP A 117 0.51 8.48 -18.85
CA ASP A 117 1.28 7.65 -19.81
C ASP A 117 2.80 7.76 -19.70
N ARG A 118 3.33 8.94 -19.35
CA ARG A 118 4.77 9.17 -19.19
C ARG A 118 5.38 8.46 -17.97
N GLU A 119 4.57 8.20 -16.94
CA GLU A 119 4.99 7.48 -15.73
C GLU A 119 4.83 5.96 -15.90
N ALA A 120 3.92 5.51 -16.77
CA ALA A 120 3.70 4.08 -17.04
C ALA A 120 4.80 3.41 -17.88
N MET A 121 5.65 4.21 -18.52
CA MET A 121 6.75 3.75 -19.40
C MET A 121 8.14 3.80 -18.74
N ALA A 122 8.23 4.20 -17.47
CA ALA A 122 9.48 4.35 -16.72
C ALA A 122 9.70 3.17 -15.76
#